data_AF-A0A2G6R3A2-F1
#
_entry.id   AF-A0A2G6R3A2-F1
#
_cell.length_a   1.000
_cell.length_b   1.000
_cell.length_c   1.000
_cell.angle_alpha   90.00
_cell.angle_beta   90.00
_cell.angle_gamma   90.00
#
_symmetry.space_group_name_H-M   'P 1'
#
loop_
_entity.id
_entity.type
_entity.pdbx_description
1 polymer ?
#
loop_
_entity_poly.entity_id
_entity_poly.type
_entity_poly.pdbx_seq_one_letter_code
_entity_poly.pdbx_strand_id
1 'polypeptide(L)'
;MKYDLDFTNSFDRTLLFWIERFVRYKLTTLSNRQVLQKDELVSILQSLIKGTKSIDELKDIVKTARNIGLSGINTYFNPLAKLYDYCINLGLVSMKEIDEELLSDFLATATASLSDASKKNHRIALLGLFSYIDKQNESSHLYKIELKNWQGLSGKSGQKLPSYMNKNEIDKFLKAIDEYEFKEGTGYRNRLIIKIIIYTGVRVSEILNLNLKDIFREDDV
;
A
#
# COMPACT_ATOMS: atom_id res chain seq x y z
N MET A 1 -3.61 24.10 -3.42
CA MET A 1 -2.58 25.00 -3.98
C MET A 1 -2.02 24.27 -5.17
N LYS A 2 -2.01 24.92 -6.32
CA LYS A 2 -1.40 24.36 -7.51
C LYS A 2 0.04 24.89 -7.63
N TYR A 3 0.88 24.22 -8.42
CA TYR A 3 2.30 24.55 -8.58
C TYR A 3 2.72 24.40 -10.04
N ASP A 4 3.76 25.10 -10.47
CA ASP A 4 4.40 24.82 -11.76
C ASP A 4 4.88 23.36 -11.83
N LEU A 5 4.85 22.78 -13.03
CA LEU A 5 5.22 21.37 -13.21
C LEU A 5 6.68 21.12 -12.82
N ASP A 6 7.59 21.98 -13.30
CA ASP A 6 8.99 22.03 -12.91
C ASP A 6 9.18 23.06 -11.78
N PHE A 7 8.60 22.78 -10.62
CA PHE A 7 8.51 23.73 -9.50
C PHE A 7 9.86 24.11 -8.86
N THR A 8 10.85 23.21 -8.91
CA THR A 8 12.15 23.41 -8.25
C THR A 8 13.30 23.46 -9.25
N ASN A 9 14.48 23.86 -8.77
CA ASN A 9 15.66 24.12 -9.62
C ASN A 9 16.30 22.86 -10.21
N SER A 10 15.91 21.66 -9.78
CA SER A 10 16.46 20.40 -10.29
C SER A 10 15.38 19.33 -10.37
N PHE A 11 15.52 18.42 -11.33
CA PHE A 11 14.54 17.38 -11.60
C PHE A 11 14.30 16.48 -10.36
N ASP A 12 15.37 16.09 -9.66
CA ASP A 12 15.29 15.26 -8.45
C ASP A 12 14.45 15.92 -7.36
N ARG A 13 14.67 17.21 -7.12
CA ARG A 13 13.90 17.99 -6.15
C ARG A 13 12.45 18.15 -6.57
N THR A 14 12.20 18.32 -7.86
CA THR A 14 10.84 18.47 -8.41
C THR A 14 10.05 17.17 -8.32
N LEU A 15 10.65 16.04 -8.69
CA LEU A 15 9.99 14.74 -8.61
C LEU A 15 9.72 14.35 -7.15
N LEU A 16 10.69 14.58 -6.24
CA LEU A 16 10.49 14.39 -4.80
C LEU A 16 9.33 15.22 -4.27
N PHE A 17 9.26 16.50 -4.66
CA PHE A 17 8.17 17.39 -4.28
C PHE A 17 6.80 16.84 -4.68
N TRP A 18 6.65 16.38 -5.92
CA TRP A 18 5.37 15.82 -6.39
C TRP A 18 4.99 14.53 -5.66
N ILE A 19 5.97 13.62 -5.43
CA ILE A 19 5.75 12.39 -4.67
C ILE A 19 5.33 12.72 -3.24
N GLU A 20 5.99 13.67 -2.57
CA GLU A 20 5.67 14.09 -1.21
C GLU A 20 4.25 14.67 -1.11
N ARG A 21 3.89 15.57 -2.03
CA ARG A 21 2.54 16.16 -2.08
C ARG A 21 1.47 15.09 -2.30
N PHE A 22 1.76 14.11 -3.17
CA PHE A 22 0.88 12.97 -3.38
C PHE A 22 0.77 12.07 -2.15
N VAL A 23 1.87 11.79 -1.46
CA VAL A 23 1.89 11.03 -0.19
C VAL A 23 1.02 11.74 0.85
N ARG A 24 1.20 13.05 1.04
CA ARG A 24 0.39 13.85 1.95
C ARG A 24 -1.10 13.77 1.59
N TYR A 25 -1.44 13.92 0.31
CA TYR A 25 -2.81 13.75 -0.18
C TYR A 25 -3.37 12.36 0.15
N LYS A 26 -2.59 11.30 -0.07
CA LYS A 26 -3.00 9.93 0.27
C LYS A 26 -3.20 9.73 1.77
N LEU A 27 -2.33 10.26 2.62
CA LEU A 27 -2.50 10.19 4.08
C LEU A 27 -3.80 10.85 4.56
N THR A 28 -4.28 11.87 3.86
CA THR A 28 -5.56 12.54 4.20
C THR A 28 -6.80 11.89 3.59
N THR A 29 -6.64 10.99 2.62
CA THR A 29 -7.78 10.37 1.88
C THR A 29 -7.93 8.88 2.16
N LEU A 30 -6.86 8.21 2.60
CA LEU A 30 -6.91 6.81 3.00
C LEU A 30 -7.66 6.64 4.32
N SER A 31 -8.21 5.45 4.52
CA SER A 31 -8.88 5.08 5.77
C SER A 31 -7.92 5.23 6.95
N ASN A 32 -8.31 6.03 7.93
CA ASN A 32 -7.59 6.27 9.17
C ASN A 32 -8.21 5.52 10.37
N ARG A 33 -9.12 4.56 10.12
CA ARG A 33 -9.84 3.83 11.19
C ARG A 33 -8.93 3.10 12.17
N GLN A 34 -7.75 2.67 11.71
CA GLN A 34 -6.75 1.97 12.51
C GLN A 34 -5.76 2.92 13.19
N VAL A 35 -5.92 4.24 13.03
CA VAL A 35 -4.99 5.22 13.59
C VAL A 35 -5.24 5.40 15.08
N LEU A 36 -4.29 4.94 15.88
CA LEU A 36 -4.35 5.03 17.35
C LEU A 36 -3.77 6.36 17.86
N GLN A 37 -2.73 6.88 17.20
CA GLN A 37 -1.98 8.06 17.62
C GLN A 37 -2.30 9.26 16.72
N LYS A 38 -3.34 10.03 17.06
CA LYS A 38 -3.81 11.16 16.23
C LYS A 38 -2.83 12.32 16.20
N ASP A 39 -2.17 12.63 17.31
CA ASP A 39 -1.21 13.73 17.40
C ASP A 39 0.04 13.47 16.53
N GLU A 40 0.46 12.21 16.46
CA GLU A 40 1.57 11.80 15.59
C GLU A 40 1.21 11.95 14.11
N LEU A 41 -0.04 11.67 13.72
CA LEU A 41 -0.52 11.95 12.37
C LEU A 41 -0.48 13.46 12.05
N VAL A 42 -0.85 14.32 13.01
CA VAL A 42 -0.76 15.78 12.83
C VAL A 42 0.71 16.20 12.62
N SER A 43 1.63 15.67 13.43
CA SER A 43 3.07 15.93 13.30
C SER A 43 3.61 15.51 11.93
N ILE A 44 3.23 14.32 11.45
CA ILE A 44 3.58 13.82 10.12
C ILE A 44 3.10 14.79 9.03
N LEU A 45 1.84 15.21 9.09
CA LEU A 45 1.26 16.13 8.11
C LEU A 45 1.94 17.50 8.14
N GLN A 46 2.35 17.99 9.31
CA GLN A 46 3.12 19.23 9.46
C GLN A 46 4.53 19.10 8.85
N SER A 47 5.22 17.98 9.07
CA SER A 47 6.53 17.71 8.45
C SER A 47 6.43 17.68 6.93
N LEU A 48 5.40 17.03 6.38
CA LEU A 48 5.13 17.01 4.92
C LEU A 48 4.66 18.36 4.35
N ILE A 49 4.28 19.33 5.19
CA ILE A 49 4.03 20.70 4.74
C ILE A 49 5.35 21.46 4.60
N LYS A 50 6.26 21.28 5.55
CA LYS A 50 7.61 21.89 5.55
C LYS A 50 8.49 21.34 4.43
N GLY A 51 8.31 20.08 4.08
CA GLY A 51 9.03 19.42 3.01
C GLY A 51 10.23 18.59 3.49
N THR A 52 10.57 17.59 2.72
CA THR A 52 11.66 16.63 2.95
C THR A 52 12.87 16.96 2.08
N LYS A 53 14.05 16.60 2.56
CA LYS A 53 15.33 16.82 1.89
C LYS A 53 15.74 15.66 1.00
N SER A 54 15.16 14.48 1.16
CA SER A 54 15.48 13.31 0.35
C SER A 54 14.33 12.32 0.32
N ILE A 55 14.38 11.42 -0.66
CA ILE A 55 13.44 10.30 -0.75
C ILE A 55 13.53 9.38 0.47
N ASP A 56 14.71 9.27 1.11
CA ASP A 56 14.90 8.49 2.33
C ASP A 56 14.23 9.13 3.55
N GLU A 57 14.30 10.46 3.69
CA GLU A 57 13.57 11.17 4.74
C GLU A 57 12.05 10.98 4.57
N LEU A 58 11.56 11.09 3.33
CA LEU A 58 10.16 10.80 3.02
C LEU A 58 9.78 9.35 3.33
N LYS A 59 10.68 8.39 3.04
CA LYS A 59 10.49 6.97 3.36
C LYS A 59 10.35 6.73 4.85
N ASP A 60 11.11 7.43 5.68
CA ASP A 60 11.02 7.29 7.14
C ASP A 60 9.72 7.90 7.70
N ILE A 61 9.27 9.03 7.14
CA ILE A 61 7.95 9.58 7.46
C ILE A 61 6.84 8.60 7.06
N VAL A 62 6.92 7.99 5.88
CA VAL A 62 5.94 7.00 5.40
C VAL A 62 5.92 5.75 6.28
N LYS A 63 7.09 5.26 6.72
CA LYS A 63 7.17 4.15 7.70
C LYS A 63 6.49 4.51 9.00
N THR A 64 6.71 5.73 9.50
CA THR A 64 6.08 6.22 10.73
C THR A 64 4.56 6.26 10.57
N ALA A 65 4.06 6.84 9.46
CA ALA A 65 2.63 6.85 9.13
C ALA A 65 2.01 5.44 9.08
N ARG A 66 2.73 4.46 8.51
CA ARG A 66 2.29 3.06 8.49
C ARG A 66 2.18 2.50 9.91
N ASN A 67 3.18 2.73 10.75
CA ASN A 67 3.24 2.18 12.11
C ASN A 67 2.12 2.69 13.02
N ILE A 68 1.66 3.92 12.79
CA ILE A 68 0.53 4.47 13.54
C ILE A 68 -0.85 4.00 13.03
N GLY A 69 -0.91 3.21 11.96
CA GLY A 69 -2.15 2.59 11.46
C GLY A 69 -2.53 2.94 10.02
N LEU A 70 -1.78 3.79 9.30
CA LEU A 70 -2.06 4.12 7.88
C LEU A 70 -1.38 3.12 6.93
N SER A 71 -1.65 1.83 7.11
CA SER A 71 -0.97 0.74 6.39
C SER A 71 -1.01 0.84 4.86
N GLY A 72 -2.09 1.41 4.31
CA GLY A 72 -2.31 1.53 2.86
C GLY A 72 -1.33 2.47 2.14
N ILE A 73 -0.61 3.35 2.83
CA ILE A 73 0.29 4.32 2.19
C ILE A 73 1.44 3.64 1.43
N ASN A 74 1.94 2.51 1.95
CA ASN A 74 3.08 1.80 1.37
C ASN A 74 2.79 1.25 -0.03
N THR A 75 1.53 0.91 -0.32
CA THR A 75 1.11 0.44 -1.64
C THR A 75 1.33 1.51 -2.72
N TYR A 76 1.28 2.79 -2.33
CA TYR A 76 1.55 3.92 -3.21
C TYR A 76 3.01 4.35 -3.16
N PHE A 77 3.59 4.50 -1.97
CA PHE A 77 4.94 5.03 -1.83
C PHE A 77 6.02 4.10 -2.41
N ASN A 78 5.94 2.79 -2.16
CA ASN A 78 7.01 1.88 -2.57
C ASN A 78 7.26 1.86 -4.09
N PRO A 79 6.23 1.78 -4.97
CA PRO A 79 6.43 1.94 -6.41
C PRO A 79 7.00 3.30 -6.80
N LEU A 80 6.56 4.38 -6.14
CA LEU A 80 6.99 5.74 -6.47
C LEU A 80 8.42 6.03 -6.06
N ALA A 81 8.90 5.47 -4.95
CA ALA A 81 10.30 5.53 -4.58
C ALA A 81 11.20 4.84 -5.62
N LYS A 82 10.76 3.69 -6.16
CA LYS A 82 11.48 3.03 -7.26
C LYS A 82 11.44 3.84 -8.55
N LEU A 83 10.30 4.49 -8.86
CA LEU A 83 10.18 5.38 -10.02
C LEU A 83 11.13 6.56 -9.90
N TYR A 84 11.22 7.14 -8.70
CA TYR A 84 12.18 8.19 -8.39
C TYR A 84 13.60 7.76 -8.75
N ASP A 85 14.08 6.65 -8.17
CA ASP A 85 15.43 6.15 -8.44
C ASP A 85 15.66 5.86 -9.93
N TYR A 86 14.65 5.30 -10.60
CA TYR A 86 14.71 5.02 -12.04
C TYR A 86 14.89 6.29 -12.88
N CYS A 87 14.09 7.33 -12.63
CA CYS A 87 14.18 8.59 -13.36
C CYS A 87 15.50 9.34 -13.07
N ILE A 88 16.01 9.29 -11.84
CA ILE A 88 17.31 9.90 -11.51
C ILE A 88 18.44 9.18 -12.25
N ASN A 89 18.42 7.85 -12.29
CA ASN A 89 19.44 7.05 -12.98
C ASN A 89 19.43 7.27 -14.50
N LEU A 90 18.28 7.59 -15.09
CA LEU A 90 18.18 7.99 -16.50
C LEU A 90 18.71 9.40 -16.76
N GLY A 91 18.86 10.23 -15.72
CA GLY A 91 19.37 11.60 -15.85
C GLY A 91 18.37 12.58 -16.45
N LEU A 92 17.06 12.38 -16.21
CA LEU A 92 16.03 13.31 -16.67
C LEU A 92 16.25 14.72 -16.11
N VAL A 93 15.94 15.73 -16.91
CA VAL A 93 16.12 17.15 -16.53
C VAL A 93 14.81 17.90 -16.35
N SER A 94 13.69 17.38 -16.87
CA SER A 94 12.36 17.97 -16.70
C SER A 94 11.30 16.90 -16.49
N MET A 95 10.28 17.25 -15.71
CA MET A 95 9.08 16.44 -15.52
C MET A 95 8.37 16.14 -16.85
N LYS A 96 8.51 17.00 -17.87
CA LYS A 96 7.91 16.84 -19.20
C LYS A 96 8.49 15.68 -20.01
N GLU A 97 9.65 15.16 -19.63
CA GLU A 97 10.31 14.02 -20.27
C GLU A 97 9.69 12.68 -19.86
N ILE A 98 8.85 12.67 -18.83
CA ILE A 98 8.14 11.47 -18.42
C ILE A 98 6.93 11.26 -19.33
N ASP A 99 6.94 10.20 -20.12
CA ASP A 99 5.83 9.79 -20.97
C ASP A 99 5.40 8.35 -20.69
N GLU A 100 4.37 7.89 -21.40
CA GLU A 100 3.80 6.56 -21.20
C GLU A 100 4.76 5.42 -21.60
N GLU A 101 5.71 5.68 -22.51
CA GLU A 101 6.73 4.72 -22.93
C GLU A 101 7.74 4.49 -21.81
N LEU A 102 8.28 5.58 -21.24
CA LEU A 102 9.19 5.53 -20.10
C LEU A 102 8.55 4.83 -18.90
N LEU A 103 7.27 5.12 -18.60
CA LEU A 103 6.55 4.46 -17.51
C LEU A 103 6.31 2.98 -17.78
N SER A 104 6.13 2.58 -19.04
CA SER A 104 5.97 1.18 -19.45
C SER A 104 7.28 0.41 -19.28
N ASP A 105 8.41 1.01 -19.64
CA ASP A 105 9.75 0.45 -19.45
C ASP A 105 10.11 0.32 -17.97
N PHE A 106 9.83 1.36 -17.18
CA PHE A 106 9.94 1.31 -15.74
C PHE A 106 9.14 0.15 -15.15
N LEU A 107 7.86 0.02 -15.53
CA LEU A 107 7.02 -1.05 -15.02
C LEU A 107 7.53 -2.43 -15.46
N ALA A 108 7.98 -2.60 -16.70
CA ALA A 108 8.53 -3.86 -17.19
C ALA A 108 9.77 -4.29 -16.38
N THR A 109 10.68 -3.35 -16.10
CA THR A 109 11.92 -3.62 -15.37
C THR A 109 11.71 -3.78 -13.86
N ALA A 110 11.00 -2.85 -13.21
CA ALA A 110 10.82 -2.81 -11.76
C ALA A 110 9.93 -3.94 -11.21
N THR A 111 9.17 -4.61 -12.09
CA THR A 111 8.17 -5.61 -11.70
C THR A 111 8.32 -6.98 -12.36
N ALA A 112 9.41 -7.21 -13.13
CA ALA A 112 9.63 -8.45 -13.88
C ALA A 112 9.46 -9.74 -13.04
N SER A 113 9.95 -9.73 -11.80
CA SER A 113 9.90 -10.86 -10.86
C SER A 113 8.73 -10.81 -9.87
N LEU A 114 7.81 -9.86 -10.01
CA LEU A 114 6.71 -9.67 -9.07
C LEU A 114 5.43 -10.38 -9.52
N SER A 115 4.55 -10.69 -8.56
CA SER A 115 3.22 -11.21 -8.84
C SER A 115 2.34 -10.20 -9.58
N ASP A 116 1.33 -10.67 -10.31
CA ASP A 116 0.36 -9.83 -11.02
C ASP A 116 -0.33 -8.81 -10.11
N ALA A 117 -0.62 -9.20 -8.87
CA ALA A 117 -1.15 -8.28 -7.86
C ALA A 117 -0.18 -7.14 -7.53
N SER A 118 1.11 -7.46 -7.35
CA SER A 118 2.16 -6.46 -7.10
C SER A 118 2.40 -5.57 -8.33
N LYS A 119 2.37 -6.13 -9.54
CA LYS A 119 2.43 -5.40 -10.81
C LYS A 119 1.29 -4.39 -10.92
N LYS A 120 0.05 -4.82 -10.63
CA LYS A 120 -1.14 -3.97 -10.59
C LYS A 120 -1.02 -2.85 -9.55
N ASN A 121 -0.46 -3.14 -8.38
CA ASN A 121 -0.22 -2.13 -7.34
C ASN A 121 0.77 -1.05 -7.81
N HIS A 122 1.85 -1.43 -8.51
CA HIS A 122 2.77 -0.45 -9.11
C HIS A 122 2.00 0.42 -10.09
N ARG A 123 1.33 -0.17 -11.09
CA ARG A 123 0.52 0.56 -12.07
C ARG A 123 -0.47 1.55 -11.42
N ILE A 124 -1.20 1.13 -10.38
CA ILE A 124 -2.16 2.00 -9.66
C ILE A 124 -1.46 3.18 -8.97
N ALA A 125 -0.27 2.96 -8.41
CA ALA A 125 0.50 4.03 -7.79
C ALA A 125 0.94 5.09 -8.80
N LEU A 126 1.44 4.68 -9.98
CA LEU A 126 1.79 5.61 -11.06
C LEU A 126 0.57 6.41 -11.53
N LEU A 127 -0.53 5.73 -11.89
CA LEU A 127 -1.76 6.40 -12.32
C LEU A 127 -2.27 7.38 -11.27
N GLY A 128 -2.18 7.02 -10.00
CA GLY A 128 -2.53 7.88 -8.89
C GLY A 128 -1.67 9.15 -8.84
N LEU A 129 -0.35 9.02 -8.97
CA LEU A 129 0.58 10.15 -8.95
C LEU A 129 0.33 11.08 -10.14
N PHE A 130 0.35 10.57 -11.38
CA PHE A 130 0.21 11.43 -12.56
C PHE A 130 -1.18 12.05 -12.67
N SER A 131 -2.25 11.35 -12.26
CA SER A 131 -3.58 11.97 -12.15
C SER A 131 -3.64 13.06 -11.08
N TYR A 132 -2.87 12.92 -9.99
CA TYR A 132 -2.74 13.97 -8.99
C TYR A 132 -1.97 15.18 -9.55
N ILE A 133 -0.86 14.96 -10.24
CA ILE A 133 -0.08 16.05 -10.88
C ILE A 133 -0.93 16.77 -11.92
N ASP A 134 -1.65 16.07 -12.80
CA ASP A 134 -2.55 16.68 -13.79
C ASP A 134 -3.58 17.63 -13.17
N LYS A 135 -4.05 17.35 -11.94
CA LYS A 135 -5.02 18.18 -11.22
C LYS A 135 -4.38 19.36 -10.48
N GLN A 136 -3.14 19.19 -10.03
CA GLN A 136 -2.46 20.13 -9.13
C GLN A 136 -1.38 20.96 -9.82
N ASN A 137 -1.01 20.67 -11.06
CA ASN A 137 -0.08 21.51 -11.79
C ASN A 137 -0.82 22.70 -12.45
N GLU A 138 -0.17 23.87 -12.50
CA GLU A 138 -0.72 25.08 -13.14
C GLU A 138 -0.37 25.18 -14.63
N SER A 139 0.55 24.33 -15.10
CA SER A 139 1.02 24.35 -16.48
C SER A 139 -0.03 23.80 -17.45
N SER A 140 0.15 24.08 -18.74
CA SER A 140 -0.68 23.49 -19.80
C SER A 140 -0.35 22.02 -20.09
N HIS A 141 0.74 21.50 -19.52
CA HIS A 141 1.15 20.12 -19.73
C HIS A 141 0.27 19.17 -18.91
N LEU A 142 -0.32 18.19 -19.60
CA LEU A 142 -1.14 17.15 -19.00
C LEU A 142 -0.59 15.81 -19.46
N TYR A 143 -0.28 14.93 -18.51
CA TYR A 143 0.24 13.61 -18.83
C TYR A 143 -0.85 12.70 -19.39
N LYS A 144 -2.05 12.71 -18.79
CA LYS A 144 -3.16 11.83 -19.16
C LYS A 144 -2.76 10.35 -19.27
N ILE A 145 -1.83 9.90 -18.41
CA ILE A 145 -1.35 8.51 -18.39
C ILE A 145 -2.52 7.55 -18.19
N GLU A 146 -2.65 6.56 -19.08
CA GLU A 146 -3.68 5.53 -18.96
C GLU A 146 -3.08 4.14 -18.67
N LEU A 147 -1.88 3.85 -19.19
CA LEU A 147 -1.21 2.55 -19.11
C LEU A 147 -2.17 1.41 -19.47
N LYS A 148 -2.94 1.57 -20.56
CA LYS A 148 -3.97 0.61 -20.97
C LYS A 148 -3.33 -0.70 -21.36
N ASN A 149 -3.89 -1.81 -20.88
CA ASN A 149 -3.51 -3.18 -21.24
C ASN A 149 -2.03 -3.58 -20.98
N TRP A 150 -1.30 -2.83 -20.14
CA TRP A 150 0.07 -3.21 -19.77
C TRP A 150 0.10 -4.62 -19.17
N GLN A 151 0.81 -5.53 -19.86
CA GLN A 151 0.91 -6.98 -19.61
C GLN A 151 -0.44 -7.69 -19.40
N GLY A 152 -1.51 -7.25 -20.07
CA GLY A 152 -2.82 -7.89 -19.95
C GLY A 152 -3.47 -7.72 -18.58
N LEU A 153 -2.98 -6.82 -17.71
CA LEU A 153 -3.53 -6.56 -16.37
C LEU A 153 -4.83 -5.72 -16.38
N SER A 154 -5.51 -5.64 -17.53
CA SER A 154 -6.81 -5.00 -17.67
C SER A 154 -7.93 -5.85 -17.04
N GLY A 155 -8.69 -5.27 -16.12
CA GLY A 155 -9.87 -5.92 -15.55
C GLY A 155 -9.55 -6.97 -14.47
N LYS A 156 -10.14 -8.18 -14.61
CA LYS A 156 -10.03 -9.31 -13.66
C LYS A 156 -8.93 -10.33 -14.02
N SER A 157 -8.18 -10.09 -15.09
CA SER A 157 -7.06 -10.95 -15.48
C SER A 157 -6.03 -11.07 -14.34
N GLY A 158 -5.56 -12.29 -14.08
CA GLY A 158 -4.61 -12.58 -12.98
C GLY A 158 -5.24 -12.80 -11.60
N GLN A 159 -6.57 -12.78 -11.45
CA GLN A 159 -7.21 -13.25 -10.21
C GLN A 159 -7.05 -14.77 -10.09
N LYS A 160 -5.99 -15.20 -9.40
CA LYS A 160 -5.87 -16.58 -8.94
C LYS A 160 -7.01 -16.88 -7.97
N LEU A 161 -7.63 -18.04 -8.11
CA LEU A 161 -8.53 -18.56 -7.08
C LEU A 161 -7.77 -18.59 -5.75
N PRO A 162 -8.36 -18.08 -4.65
CA PRO A 162 -7.75 -18.21 -3.34
C PRO A 162 -7.41 -19.68 -3.07
N SER A 163 -6.21 -19.95 -2.60
CA SER A 163 -5.87 -21.28 -2.10
C SER A 163 -6.75 -21.60 -0.89
N TYR A 164 -7.33 -22.79 -0.88
CA TYR A 164 -8.19 -23.25 0.21
C TYR A 164 -7.88 -24.71 0.53
N MET A 165 -8.24 -25.13 1.75
CA MET A 165 -8.17 -26.53 2.17
C MET A 165 -9.51 -27.21 1.87
N ASN A 166 -9.46 -28.42 1.32
CA ASN A 166 -10.63 -29.27 1.21
C ASN A 166 -10.99 -29.89 2.59
N LYS A 167 -12.15 -30.56 2.67
CA LYS A 167 -12.66 -31.13 3.92
C LYS A 167 -11.65 -32.06 4.62
N ASN A 168 -11.01 -32.96 3.87
CA ASN A 168 -10.05 -33.91 4.44
C ASN A 168 -8.80 -33.20 4.97
N GLU A 169 -8.35 -32.14 4.29
CA GLU A 169 -7.24 -31.31 4.74
C GLU A 169 -7.59 -30.53 6.02
N ILE A 170 -8.82 -30.02 6.12
CA ILE A 170 -9.33 -29.37 7.33
C ILE A 170 -9.38 -30.36 8.51
N ASP A 171 -9.92 -31.56 8.31
CA ASP A 171 -10.01 -32.58 9.35
C ASP A 171 -8.60 -32.98 9.86
N LYS A 172 -7.66 -33.16 8.94
CA LYS A 172 -6.25 -33.43 9.27
C LYS A 172 -5.62 -32.25 10.04
N PHE A 173 -5.92 -31.02 9.64
CA PHE A 173 -5.38 -29.82 10.28
C PHE A 173 -5.94 -29.62 11.70
N LEU A 174 -7.25 -29.86 11.90
CA LEU A 174 -7.87 -29.85 13.22
C LEU A 174 -7.25 -30.87 14.17
N LYS A 175 -7.03 -32.10 13.69
CA LYS A 175 -6.32 -33.13 14.44
C LYS A 175 -4.90 -32.70 14.81
N ALA A 176 -4.16 -32.14 13.85
CA ALA A 176 -2.81 -31.64 14.08
C ALA A 176 -2.77 -30.52 15.15
N ILE A 177 -3.76 -29.63 15.20
CA ILE A 177 -3.85 -28.57 16.23
C ILE A 177 -4.01 -29.16 17.64
N ASP A 178 -4.76 -30.25 17.78
CA ASP A 178 -4.97 -30.91 19.07
C ASP A 178 -3.72 -31.67 19.51
N GLU A 179 -3.06 -32.37 18.58
CA GLU A 179 -1.85 -33.16 18.84
C GLU A 179 -0.58 -32.32 18.97
N TYR A 180 -0.55 -31.11 18.40
CA TYR A 180 0.63 -30.25 18.44
C TYR A 180 0.95 -29.78 19.86
N GLU A 181 2.20 -29.97 20.26
CA GLU A 181 2.72 -29.53 21.57
C GLU A 181 3.08 -28.05 21.54
N PHE A 182 2.12 -27.21 21.95
CA PHE A 182 2.36 -25.78 22.12
C PHE A 182 3.17 -25.48 23.38
N LYS A 183 3.91 -24.37 23.34
CA LYS A 183 4.60 -23.83 24.52
C LYS A 183 3.63 -23.63 25.70
N GLU A 184 4.10 -24.01 26.89
CA GLU A 184 3.39 -23.86 28.15
C GLU A 184 2.83 -22.43 28.34
N GLY A 185 1.62 -22.32 28.89
CA GLY A 185 0.90 -21.06 29.09
C GLY A 185 0.22 -20.46 27.84
N THR A 186 0.50 -20.97 26.63
CA THR A 186 -0.11 -20.43 25.38
C THR A 186 -0.97 -21.42 24.59
N GLY A 187 -0.89 -22.72 24.92
CA GLY A 187 -1.54 -23.78 24.15
C GLY A 187 -3.05 -23.63 24.03
N TYR A 188 -3.77 -23.47 25.14
CA TYR A 188 -5.24 -23.34 25.11
C TYR A 188 -5.70 -22.13 24.29
N ARG A 189 -5.05 -20.97 24.49
CA ARG A 189 -5.34 -19.74 23.74
C ARG A 189 -5.13 -19.94 22.24
N ASN A 190 -3.98 -20.50 21.84
CA ASN A 190 -3.65 -20.67 20.43
C ASN A 190 -4.60 -21.67 19.75
N ARG A 191 -4.90 -22.79 20.40
CA ARG A 191 -5.86 -23.78 19.88
C ARG A 191 -7.24 -23.15 19.67
N LEU A 192 -7.73 -22.39 20.65
CA LEU A 192 -9.03 -21.72 20.57
C LEU A 192 -9.08 -20.73 19.39
N ILE A 193 -8.10 -19.84 19.29
CA ILE A 193 -8.02 -18.84 18.21
C ILE A 193 -8.03 -19.52 16.83
N ILE A 194 -7.17 -20.54 16.64
CA ILE A 194 -7.06 -21.22 15.33
C ILE A 194 -8.36 -21.94 15.00
N LYS A 195 -8.99 -22.62 15.97
CA LYS A 195 -10.26 -23.33 15.74
C LYS A 195 -11.39 -22.36 15.38
N ILE A 196 -11.50 -21.21 16.06
CA ILE A 196 -12.51 -20.19 15.70
C ILE A 196 -12.30 -19.71 14.26
N ILE A 197 -11.04 -19.46 13.84
CA ILE A 197 -10.73 -19.09 12.45
C ILE A 197 -11.22 -20.16 11.47
N ILE A 198 -10.97 -21.44 11.75
CA ILE A 198 -11.38 -22.54 10.87
C ILE A 198 -12.91 -22.67 10.79
N TYR A 199 -13.61 -22.60 11.92
CA TYR A 199 -15.06 -22.83 11.97
C TYR A 199 -15.90 -21.66 11.44
N THR A 200 -15.37 -20.43 11.51
CA THR A 200 -16.15 -19.22 11.17
C THR A 200 -15.65 -18.50 9.92
N GLY A 201 -14.41 -18.74 9.50
CA GLY A 201 -13.77 -17.97 8.42
C GLY A 201 -13.45 -16.52 8.80
N VAL A 202 -13.46 -16.18 10.10
CA VAL A 202 -13.14 -14.83 10.61
C VAL A 202 -11.71 -14.42 10.23
N ARG A 203 -11.50 -13.13 9.92
CA ARG A 203 -10.16 -12.61 9.60
C ARG A 203 -9.29 -12.57 10.84
N VAL A 204 -7.97 -12.68 10.65
CA VAL A 204 -6.99 -12.59 11.74
C VAL A 204 -7.14 -11.29 12.55
N SER A 205 -7.39 -10.16 11.88
CA SER A 205 -7.60 -8.89 12.58
C SER A 205 -8.88 -8.86 13.42
N GLU A 206 -9.91 -9.60 13.02
CA GLU A 206 -11.20 -9.63 13.72
C GLU A 206 -11.09 -10.50 14.98
N ILE A 207 -10.51 -11.70 14.88
CA ILE A 207 -10.35 -12.60 16.04
C ILE A 207 -9.42 -12.04 17.12
N LEU A 208 -8.38 -11.28 16.73
CA LEU A 208 -7.47 -10.63 17.69
C LEU A 208 -8.14 -9.47 18.46
N ASN A 209 -9.30 -8.99 18.01
CA ASN A 209 -10.06 -7.91 18.66
C ASN A 209 -11.39 -8.41 19.25
N LEU A 210 -11.62 -9.73 19.30
CA LEU A 210 -12.84 -10.32 19.85
C LEU A 210 -12.91 -10.11 21.37
N ASN A 211 -14.03 -9.60 21.87
CA ASN A 211 -14.28 -9.42 23.30
C ASN A 211 -15.31 -10.44 23.80
N LEU A 212 -15.30 -10.72 25.11
CA LEU A 212 -16.27 -11.65 25.71
C LEU A 212 -17.73 -11.20 25.51
N LYS A 213 -17.99 -9.89 25.51
CA LYS A 213 -19.32 -9.32 25.24
C LYS A 213 -19.83 -9.60 23.81
N ASP A 214 -18.94 -9.98 22.90
CA ASP A 214 -19.27 -10.30 21.51
C ASP A 214 -19.68 -11.79 21.38
N ILE A 215 -19.64 -12.57 22.47
CA ILE A 215 -20.00 -13.99 22.52
C ILE A 215 -21.20 -14.17 23.46
N PHE A 216 -22.31 -14.63 22.91
CA PHE A 216 -23.53 -14.96 23.64
C PHE A 216 -23.99 -16.35 23.25
N ARG A 217 -24.69 -17.04 24.15
CA ARG A 217 -25.32 -18.32 23.81
C ARG A 217 -26.49 -18.05 22.88
N GLU A 218 -26.76 -18.99 21.98
CA GLU A 218 -27.88 -18.88 21.04
C GLU A 218 -29.22 -18.69 21.78
N ASP A 219 -29.35 -19.29 22.97
CA ASP A 219 -30.53 -19.17 23.84
C ASP A 219 -30.69 -17.78 24.51
N ASP A 220 -29.66 -16.93 24.46
CA ASP A 220 -29.65 -15.58 25.07
C ASP A 220 -29.96 -14.46 24.04
N VAL A 221 -30.35 -14.81 22.80
CA VAL A 221 -30.61 -13.89 21.67
C VAL A 221 -32.09 -13.79 21.30
#